data_AF-A0A1I8D4E9-F1
#
_entry.id   AF-A0A1I8D4E9-F1
#
_cell.length_a   1.000
_cell.length_b   1.000
_cell.length_c   1.000
_cell.angle_alpha   90.00
_cell.angle_beta   90.00
_cell.angle_gamma   90.00
#
_symmetry.space_group_name_H-M   'P 1'
#
loop_
_entity.id
_entity.type
_entity.pdbx_description
1 polymer ?
#
loop_
_entity_poly.entity_id
_entity_poly.type
_entity_poly.pdbx_seq_one_letter_code
_entity_poly.pdbx_strand_id
1 'polypeptide(L)'
;MVGKVILILGFLVGVSVGEECIGFSAELIRGCFGGYLKFYNQSLIEGGKLPPHKFITDTRLHFEYYNKKNSVKALCKNELELAICLASTVACITSEKIQKVFSTDADNAWLYFMDYHANSYQCSFALDYVTEHYDCIKSIPSTSEYKRCHSDFEENSKSLNECFSVKEFLACRTRVEINHCGELAGDLYCNMYEHAYNQKYSSCDTKMLICSQPNFREVGCESSSYDKVTKCYDQYLTNYYQSVETNATLPSYTKLVRAKGAFKKLHLTTAVDKMCKIHSNLISCLGDEVACITDSTIQSIFKVNENDSKNYVTLFVSEEFQCRTDPVFFKNNYLCLEKANNVLNLRSDKCVDTRRNDIIKVGLCKAHVNYIACVQDLNTDLCGADAGYFMCNMLKSIYTSIFSHCQDKFSICEKKSTKHFVGLEEEWI
;
A
#
# COMPACT_ATOMS: atom_id res chain seq x y z
N MET A 1 1.59 -34.88 -11.26
CA MET A 1 2.15 -33.56 -11.63
C MET A 1 1.03 -32.55 -11.55
N VAL A 2 0.91 -31.80 -10.44
CA VAL A 2 -0.22 -30.89 -10.18
C VAL A 2 0.26 -29.47 -10.45
N GLY A 3 -0.35 -28.83 -11.45
CA GLY A 3 0.09 -27.57 -12.03
C GLY A 3 -0.21 -26.34 -11.17
N LYS A 4 0.84 -25.53 -10.95
CA LYS A 4 0.72 -24.13 -10.50
C LYS A 4 0.51 -23.25 -11.74
N VAL A 5 -0.73 -22.86 -12.02
CA VAL A 5 -1.06 -21.85 -13.04
C VAL A 5 -1.59 -20.63 -12.30
N ILE A 6 -0.74 -19.60 -12.20
CA ILE A 6 -1.01 -18.32 -11.53
C ILE A 6 -1.79 -17.41 -12.49
N LEU A 7 -2.70 -16.59 -11.95
CA LEU A 7 -3.63 -15.71 -12.67
C LEU A 7 -3.15 -14.27 -12.63
N ILE A 8 -2.74 -13.72 -13.79
CA ILE A 8 -1.73 -12.65 -13.84
C ILE A 8 -2.24 -11.44 -14.63
N LEU A 9 -3.29 -10.77 -14.15
CA LEU A 9 -3.57 -9.38 -14.57
C LEU A 9 -3.78 -8.45 -13.37
N GLY A 10 -4.07 -9.00 -12.17
CA GLY A 10 -4.04 -8.25 -10.91
C GLY A 10 -2.64 -8.11 -10.26
N PHE A 11 -1.62 -8.80 -10.79
CA PHE A 11 -0.29 -8.86 -10.18
C PHE A 11 0.67 -7.73 -10.58
N LEU A 12 0.30 -6.86 -11.54
CA LEU A 12 1.18 -5.75 -11.93
C LEU A 12 1.28 -4.65 -10.85
N VAL A 13 0.48 -4.71 -9.78
CA VAL A 13 0.53 -3.73 -8.68
C VAL A 13 0.41 -4.36 -7.29
N GLY A 14 -0.17 -5.56 -7.17
CA GLY A 14 -0.31 -6.26 -5.89
C GLY A 14 0.93 -7.06 -5.51
N VAL A 15 1.65 -6.61 -4.47
CA VAL A 15 2.58 -7.45 -3.71
C VAL A 15 1.78 -8.66 -3.22
N SER A 16 2.29 -9.89 -3.47
CA SER A 16 1.60 -11.12 -3.08
C SER A 16 1.37 -11.18 -1.57
N VAL A 17 0.10 -11.25 -1.13
CA VAL A 17 -0.24 -11.49 0.28
C VAL A 17 -1.11 -12.74 0.37
N GLY A 18 -0.60 -13.71 1.14
CA GLY A 18 -1.23 -15.02 1.31
C GLY A 18 -0.24 -16.18 1.51
N GLU A 19 1.07 -15.93 1.53
CA GLU A 19 1.98 -16.90 2.15
C GLU A 19 1.86 -16.75 3.67
N GLU A 20 1.53 -17.85 4.34
CA GLU A 20 1.72 -17.98 5.78
C GLU A 20 3.12 -17.44 6.11
N CYS A 21 3.28 -16.69 7.20
CA CYS A 21 4.59 -16.19 7.67
C CYS A 21 5.62 -17.29 8.01
N ILE A 22 5.35 -18.53 7.56
CA ILE A 22 6.09 -19.77 7.66
C ILE A 22 7.05 -19.83 6.47
N GLY A 23 8.32 -19.49 6.70
CA GLY A 23 9.37 -19.61 5.69
C GLY A 23 10.37 -18.46 5.66
N PHE A 24 10.05 -17.32 6.28
CA PHE A 24 11.00 -16.20 6.30
C PHE A 24 12.11 -16.44 7.30
N SER A 25 13.36 -16.41 6.81
CA SER A 25 14.53 -16.59 7.65
C SER A 25 14.67 -15.39 8.59
N ALA A 26 14.97 -15.65 9.86
CA ALA A 26 15.38 -14.61 10.81
C ALA A 26 16.56 -13.79 10.27
N GLU A 27 17.38 -14.40 9.40
CA GLU A 27 18.49 -13.77 8.70
C GLU A 27 18.06 -12.65 7.74
N LEU A 28 17.00 -12.84 6.95
CA LEU A 28 16.47 -11.77 6.07
C LEU A 28 16.05 -10.56 6.90
N ILE A 29 15.23 -10.78 7.95
CA ILE A 29 14.73 -9.71 8.81
C ILE A 29 15.91 -8.97 9.49
N ARG A 30 16.90 -9.72 10.01
CA ARG A 30 18.13 -9.12 10.56
C ARG A 30 18.92 -8.33 9.52
N GLY A 31 19.04 -8.83 8.30
CA GLY A 31 19.69 -8.12 7.20
C GLY A 31 19.01 -6.79 6.88
N CYS A 32 17.67 -6.78 6.79
CA CYS A 32 16.89 -5.57 6.51
C CYS A 32 16.99 -4.52 7.62
N PHE A 33 16.79 -4.92 8.88
CA PHE A 33 16.99 -4.02 10.01
C PHE A 33 18.46 -3.59 10.14
N GLY A 34 19.42 -4.45 9.81
CA GLY A 34 20.84 -4.09 9.74
C GLY A 34 21.12 -2.98 8.73
N GLY A 35 20.41 -2.97 7.58
CA GLY A 35 20.42 -1.87 6.63
C GLY A 35 19.82 -0.58 7.21
N TYR A 36 18.61 -0.68 7.77
CA TYR A 36 17.89 0.43 8.40
C TYR A 36 18.70 1.12 9.52
N LEU A 37 19.40 0.34 10.35
CA LEU A 37 20.20 0.85 11.47
C LEU A 37 21.42 1.65 11.02
N LYS A 38 22.00 1.36 9.85
CA LYS A 38 23.17 2.08 9.32
C LYS A 38 22.88 3.56 9.08
N PHE A 39 21.64 3.90 8.73
CA PHE A 39 21.21 5.30 8.59
C PHE A 39 21.41 6.09 9.90
N TYR A 40 21.20 5.45 11.04
CA TYR A 40 21.39 6.02 12.38
C TYR A 40 22.81 5.80 12.92
N ASN A 41 23.77 5.43 12.07
CA ASN A 41 25.12 5.04 12.48
C ASN A 41 25.12 3.97 13.60
N GLN A 42 24.13 3.07 13.56
CA GLN A 42 24.00 1.94 14.47
C GLN A 42 24.21 0.63 13.70
N SER A 43 24.47 -0.44 14.45
CA SER A 43 24.49 -1.80 13.93
C SER A 43 23.69 -2.72 14.85
N LEU A 44 23.41 -3.93 14.38
CA LEU A 44 23.03 -5.00 15.30
C LEU A 44 24.16 -5.21 16.33
N ILE A 45 23.80 -5.43 17.59
CA ILE A 45 24.76 -5.73 18.66
C ILE A 45 25.07 -7.23 18.68
N GLU A 46 26.00 -7.65 19.55
CA GLU A 46 26.43 -9.05 19.66
C GLU A 46 25.23 -10.01 19.79
N GLY A 47 25.29 -11.13 19.04
CA GLY A 47 24.18 -12.07 18.93
C GLY A 47 23.07 -11.65 17.97
N GLY A 48 23.26 -10.56 17.22
CA GLY A 48 22.30 -10.07 16.23
C GLY A 48 21.08 -9.38 16.85
N LYS A 49 21.22 -8.78 18.03
CA LYS A 49 20.13 -8.06 18.70
C LYS A 49 20.00 -6.62 18.19
N LEU A 50 18.82 -6.04 18.36
CA LEU A 50 18.61 -4.61 18.12
C LEU A 50 19.29 -3.79 19.22
N PRO A 51 19.88 -2.63 18.91
CA PRO A 51 20.29 -1.70 19.95
C PRO A 51 19.06 -1.18 20.70
N PRO A 52 19.22 -0.71 21.96
CA PRO A 52 18.16 -0.02 22.66
C PRO A 52 17.56 1.10 21.80
N HIS A 53 16.23 1.11 21.66
CA HIS A 53 15.47 1.98 20.77
C HIS A 53 15.72 3.47 21.07
N LYS A 54 16.00 3.78 22.35
CA LYS A 54 16.44 5.12 22.76
C LYS A 54 17.61 5.66 21.93
N PHE A 55 18.60 4.83 21.60
CA PHE A 55 19.73 5.28 20.76
C PHE A 55 19.30 5.66 19.34
N ILE A 56 18.32 4.96 18.79
CA ILE A 56 17.72 5.29 17.49
C ILE A 56 16.93 6.58 17.58
N THR A 57 16.10 6.73 18.61
CA THR A 57 15.32 7.95 18.85
C THR A 57 16.21 9.16 19.04
N ASP A 58 17.26 9.07 19.86
CA ASP A 58 18.21 10.16 20.11
C ASP A 58 18.94 10.57 18.81
N THR A 59 19.38 9.58 18.02
CA THR A 59 20.04 9.84 16.74
C THR A 59 19.09 10.44 15.71
N ARG A 60 17.84 9.95 15.66
CA ARG A 60 16.78 10.52 14.80
C ARG A 60 16.51 11.97 15.18
N LEU A 61 16.31 12.27 16.46
CA LEU A 61 16.06 13.63 16.95
C LEU A 61 17.22 14.57 16.61
N HIS A 62 18.46 14.10 16.75
CA HIS A 62 19.64 14.85 16.34
C HIS A 62 19.63 15.11 14.83
N PHE A 63 19.37 14.09 14.02
CA PHE A 63 19.29 14.22 12.56
C PHE A 63 18.18 15.20 12.13
N GLU A 64 17.01 15.12 12.73
CA GLU A 64 15.88 16.04 12.51
C GLU A 64 16.24 17.47 12.89
N TYR A 65 16.92 17.68 14.01
CA TYR A 65 17.33 19.01 14.47
C TYR A 65 18.21 19.75 13.43
N TYR A 66 19.21 19.05 12.86
CA TYR A 66 20.11 19.67 11.88
C TYR A 66 19.53 19.78 10.48
N ASN A 67 18.68 18.83 10.07
CA ASN A 67 18.18 18.75 8.70
C ASN A 67 16.76 19.35 8.52
N LYS A 68 16.07 19.66 9.63
CA LYS A 68 14.71 20.24 9.65
C LYS A 68 13.76 19.46 8.73
N LYS A 69 12.90 20.14 7.96
CA LYS A 69 11.99 19.49 7.00
C LYS A 69 12.66 18.55 5.99
N ASN A 70 13.95 18.73 5.67
CA ASN A 70 14.65 17.80 4.77
C ASN A 70 14.88 16.43 5.44
N SER A 71 14.87 16.36 6.77
CA SER A 71 14.98 15.11 7.50
C SER A 71 13.81 14.18 7.21
N VAL A 72 12.59 14.72 7.01
CA VAL A 72 11.37 13.92 6.78
C VAL A 72 11.55 13.03 5.55
N LYS A 73 12.00 13.61 4.44
CA LYS A 73 12.24 12.86 3.19
C LYS A 73 13.33 11.81 3.34
N ALA A 74 14.40 12.12 4.07
CA ALA A 74 15.50 11.19 4.29
C ALA A 74 15.11 10.02 5.21
N LEU A 75 14.36 10.30 6.28
CA LEU A 75 13.80 9.29 7.18
C LEU A 75 12.81 8.40 6.43
N CYS A 76 11.91 8.99 5.65
CA CYS A 76 10.96 8.22 4.84
C CYS A 76 11.61 7.39 3.76
N LYS A 77 12.71 7.87 3.18
CA LYS A 77 13.53 7.05 2.30
C LYS A 77 14.09 5.82 3.04
N ASN A 78 14.68 6.00 4.22
CA ASN A 78 15.22 4.89 5.02
C ASN A 78 14.14 3.90 5.48
N GLU A 79 12.96 4.40 5.86
CA GLU A 79 11.81 3.56 6.20
C GLU A 79 11.34 2.73 5.00
N LEU A 80 11.27 3.37 3.83
CA LEU A 80 10.85 2.72 2.62
C LEU A 80 11.88 1.69 2.13
N GLU A 81 13.18 1.94 2.33
CA GLU A 81 14.25 0.95 2.14
C GLU A 81 14.04 -0.30 3.00
N LEU A 82 13.65 -0.12 4.27
CA LEU A 82 13.32 -1.21 5.18
C LEU A 82 12.10 -2.00 4.70
N ALA A 83 10.99 -1.31 4.43
CA ALA A 83 9.76 -1.94 3.93
C ALA A 83 10.00 -2.70 2.61
N ILE A 84 10.81 -2.14 1.73
CA ILE A 84 11.26 -2.73 0.47
C ILE A 84 12.02 -4.04 0.69
N CYS A 85 12.96 -4.04 1.63
CA CYS A 85 13.80 -5.19 1.94
C CYS A 85 12.97 -6.31 2.56
N LEU A 86 12.04 -5.94 3.43
CA LEU A 86 11.06 -6.85 4.03
C LEU A 86 10.08 -7.38 2.97
N ALA A 87 9.76 -6.62 1.92
CA ALA A 87 8.90 -7.05 0.81
C ALA A 87 7.57 -7.64 1.30
N SER A 88 7.23 -8.87 0.92
CA SER A 88 6.01 -9.57 1.38
C SER A 88 6.03 -9.89 2.88
N THR A 89 7.19 -9.81 3.57
CA THR A 89 7.28 -10.08 5.01
C THR A 89 6.81 -8.93 5.87
N VAL A 90 6.48 -7.77 5.30
CA VAL A 90 6.00 -6.60 6.07
C VAL A 90 4.78 -6.95 6.92
N ALA A 91 3.82 -7.69 6.34
CA ALA A 91 2.63 -8.16 7.06
C ALA A 91 2.93 -9.14 8.21
N CYS A 92 4.16 -9.68 8.26
CA CYS A 92 4.62 -10.63 9.26
C CYS A 92 5.49 -10.01 10.35
N ILE A 93 5.78 -8.71 10.25
CA ILE A 93 6.52 -8.00 11.30
C ILE A 93 5.54 -7.67 12.41
N THR A 94 5.59 -8.42 13.51
CA THR A 94 4.89 -8.12 14.77
C THR A 94 5.91 -7.84 15.87
N SER A 95 5.47 -7.26 16.99
CA SER A 95 6.35 -7.02 18.13
C SER A 95 6.99 -8.32 18.67
N GLU A 96 6.24 -9.43 18.72
CA GLU A 96 6.70 -10.75 19.15
C GLU A 96 7.70 -11.34 18.14
N LYS A 97 7.47 -11.11 16.84
CA LYS A 97 8.40 -11.54 15.80
C LYS A 97 9.72 -10.78 15.93
N ILE A 98 9.69 -9.47 16.13
CA ILE A 98 10.89 -8.65 16.39
C ILE A 98 11.59 -9.16 17.65
N GLN A 99 10.86 -9.35 18.75
CA GLN A 99 11.40 -9.87 20.00
C GLN A 99 12.14 -11.20 19.79
N LYS A 100 11.50 -12.16 19.10
CA LYS A 100 12.07 -13.48 18.83
C LYS A 100 13.26 -13.44 17.88
N VAL A 101 13.16 -12.70 16.77
CA VAL A 101 14.23 -12.61 15.76
C VAL A 101 15.46 -11.94 16.34
N PHE A 102 15.29 -10.89 17.11
CA PHE A 102 16.40 -10.10 17.65
C PHE A 102 16.77 -10.46 19.07
N SER A 103 16.06 -11.37 19.74
CA SER A 103 16.32 -11.73 21.15
C SER A 103 16.45 -10.49 22.05
N THR A 104 15.60 -9.49 21.80
CA THR A 104 15.51 -8.23 22.56
C THR A 104 14.37 -8.33 23.58
N ASP A 105 14.34 -7.44 24.58
CA ASP A 105 13.20 -7.36 25.49
C ASP A 105 11.91 -6.88 24.78
N ALA A 106 10.77 -7.14 25.41
CA ALA A 106 9.45 -6.87 24.83
C ALA A 106 9.20 -5.38 24.60
N ASP A 107 9.65 -4.51 25.51
CA ASP A 107 9.45 -3.07 25.40
C ASP A 107 10.24 -2.50 24.23
N ASN A 108 11.51 -2.91 24.09
CA ASN A 108 12.34 -2.51 22.97
C ASN A 108 11.75 -3.01 21.63
N ALA A 109 11.33 -4.27 21.55
CA ALA A 109 10.68 -4.81 20.35
C ALA A 109 9.42 -4.05 19.97
N TRP A 110 8.62 -3.68 20.97
CA TRP A 110 7.40 -2.90 20.79
C TRP A 110 7.69 -1.50 20.24
N LEU A 111 8.72 -0.81 20.72
CA LEU A 111 9.06 0.52 20.24
C LEU A 111 9.52 0.51 18.76
N TYR A 112 10.34 -0.46 18.35
CA TYR A 112 10.69 -0.62 16.93
C TYR A 112 9.47 -0.94 16.06
N PHE A 113 8.59 -1.79 16.56
CA PHE A 113 7.35 -2.13 15.88
C PHE A 113 6.46 -0.89 15.68
N MET A 114 6.26 -0.09 16.74
CA MET A 114 5.47 1.14 16.68
C MET A 114 6.04 2.16 15.71
N ASP A 115 7.35 2.41 15.79
CA ASP A 115 8.03 3.34 14.90
C ASP A 115 7.91 2.91 13.43
N TYR A 116 8.08 1.62 13.13
CA TYR A 116 7.94 1.09 11.78
C TYR A 116 6.56 1.37 11.20
N HIS A 117 5.50 1.03 11.94
CA HIS A 117 4.12 1.22 11.47
C HIS A 117 3.72 2.70 11.39
N ALA A 118 4.09 3.49 12.39
CA ALA A 118 3.84 4.92 12.39
C ALA A 118 4.56 5.63 11.23
N ASN A 119 5.86 5.38 11.06
CA ASN A 119 6.62 5.95 9.96
C ASN A 119 6.12 5.46 8.61
N SER A 120 5.74 4.18 8.47
CA SER A 120 5.18 3.64 7.22
C SER A 120 3.92 4.40 6.79
N TYR A 121 3.01 4.68 7.73
CA TYR A 121 1.84 5.52 7.47
C TYR A 121 2.25 6.94 7.06
N GLN A 122 3.11 7.58 7.86
CA GLN A 122 3.58 8.94 7.62
C GLN A 122 4.20 9.09 6.23
N CYS A 123 5.04 8.14 5.84
CA CYS A 123 5.81 8.18 4.60
C CYS A 123 5.02 7.81 3.36
N SER A 124 3.88 7.14 3.52
CA SER A 124 3.01 6.75 2.42
C SER A 124 1.93 7.81 2.16
N PHE A 125 1.21 8.23 3.21
CA PHE A 125 0.00 9.05 3.07
C PHE A 125 0.24 10.52 3.39
N ALA A 126 1.14 10.81 4.32
CA ALA A 126 1.26 12.14 4.91
C ALA A 126 2.59 12.83 4.62
N LEU A 127 3.42 12.31 3.71
CA LEU A 127 4.78 12.80 3.49
C LEU A 127 4.79 14.30 3.13
N ASP A 128 3.92 14.71 2.20
CA ASP A 128 3.85 16.10 1.77
C ASP A 128 3.34 17.00 2.89
N TYR A 129 2.25 16.60 3.57
CA TYR A 129 1.71 17.33 4.71
C TYR A 129 2.74 17.51 5.83
N VAL A 130 3.42 16.43 6.24
CA VAL A 130 4.44 16.49 7.31
C VAL A 130 5.64 17.31 6.88
N THR A 131 6.01 17.30 5.60
CA THR A 131 7.09 18.14 5.08
C THR A 131 6.69 19.62 5.08
N GLU A 132 5.45 19.94 4.69
CA GLU A 132 4.91 21.30 4.62
C GLU A 132 4.69 21.89 6.03
N HIS A 133 4.14 21.11 6.94
CA HIS A 133 3.80 21.52 8.31
C HIS A 133 4.85 21.09 9.35
N TYR A 134 6.08 20.78 8.92
CA TYR A 134 7.16 20.24 9.75
C TYR A 134 7.38 21.05 11.04
N ASP A 135 7.55 22.38 10.93
CA ASP A 135 7.87 23.23 12.07
C ASP A 135 6.73 23.23 13.12
N CYS A 136 5.47 23.15 12.65
CA CYS A 136 4.32 23.07 13.52
C CYS A 136 4.31 21.75 14.30
N ILE A 137 4.34 20.61 13.57
CA ILE A 137 4.33 19.26 14.17
C ILE A 137 5.51 19.09 15.13
N LYS A 138 6.69 19.58 14.76
CA LYS A 138 7.90 19.45 15.57
C LYS A 138 7.85 20.26 16.88
N SER A 139 7.02 21.29 16.95
CA SER A 139 6.87 22.12 18.15
C SER A 139 5.99 21.47 19.23
N ILE A 140 5.07 20.57 18.83
CA ILE A 140 4.05 19.99 19.71
C ILE A 140 4.62 19.27 20.93
N PRO A 141 5.69 18.45 20.84
CA PRO A 141 6.30 17.80 22.01
C PRO A 141 6.75 18.75 23.13
N SER A 142 6.97 20.04 22.83
CA SER A 142 7.39 21.02 23.83
C SER A 142 6.24 21.55 24.69
N THR A 143 4.98 21.36 24.25
CA THR A 143 3.79 21.95 24.87
C THR A 143 3.44 21.27 26.21
N SER A 144 2.81 22.01 27.12
CA SER A 144 2.37 21.45 28.40
C SER A 144 1.26 20.42 28.24
N GLU A 145 0.39 20.59 27.24
CA GLU A 145 -0.71 19.67 26.97
C GLU A 145 -0.20 18.31 26.47
N TYR A 146 0.80 18.32 25.58
CA TYR A 146 1.49 17.10 25.16
C TYR A 146 2.07 16.34 26.35
N LYS A 147 2.81 17.04 27.22
CA LYS A 147 3.45 16.43 28.39
C LYS A 147 2.41 15.85 29.35
N ARG A 148 1.29 16.56 29.55
CA ARG A 148 0.17 16.08 30.36
C ARG A 148 -0.43 14.78 29.78
N CYS A 149 -0.69 14.70 28.47
CA CYS A 149 -1.21 13.47 27.87
C CYS A 149 -0.31 12.25 28.16
N HIS A 150 1.02 12.43 28.13
CA HIS A 150 1.97 11.36 28.47
C HIS A 150 1.94 10.99 29.95
N SER A 151 1.94 11.98 30.84
CA SER A 151 1.84 11.72 32.29
C SER A 151 0.54 10.99 32.65
N ASP A 152 -0.59 11.41 32.07
CA ASP A 152 -1.89 10.77 32.29
C ASP A 152 -1.88 9.33 31.77
N PHE A 153 -1.23 9.05 30.64
CA PHE A 153 -1.08 7.69 30.11
C PHE A 153 -0.20 6.80 31.01
N GLU A 154 0.92 7.31 31.51
CA GLU A 154 1.79 6.59 32.44
C GLU A 154 1.10 6.27 33.77
N GLU A 155 0.20 7.13 34.23
CA GLU A 155 -0.61 6.89 35.43
C GLU A 155 -1.73 5.88 35.14
N ASN A 156 -2.50 6.10 34.08
CA ASN A 156 -3.64 5.25 33.69
C ASN A 156 -3.22 3.84 33.29
N SER A 157 -2.06 3.66 32.66
CA SER A 157 -1.54 2.33 32.29
C SER A 157 -1.24 1.44 33.50
N LYS A 158 -1.11 2.01 34.71
CA LYS A 158 -0.92 1.24 35.96
C LYS A 158 -2.23 0.82 36.61
N SER A 159 -3.32 1.55 36.38
CA SER A 159 -4.58 1.39 37.13
C SER A 159 -5.78 0.96 36.27
N LEU A 160 -5.74 1.17 34.95
CA LEU A 160 -6.84 0.92 34.03
C LEU A 160 -6.50 -0.18 33.02
N ASN A 161 -7.54 -0.65 32.32
CA ASN A 161 -7.37 -1.55 31.19
C ASN A 161 -6.53 -0.88 30.09
N GLU A 162 -5.53 -1.58 29.56
CA GLU A 162 -4.63 -1.09 28.50
C GLU A 162 -5.38 -0.47 27.30
N CYS A 163 -6.47 -1.09 26.83
CA CYS A 163 -7.28 -0.54 25.73
C CYS A 163 -7.82 0.86 26.06
N PHE A 164 -8.27 1.06 27.29
CA PHE A 164 -8.84 2.33 27.73
C PHE A 164 -7.75 3.39 27.85
N SER A 165 -6.60 3.03 28.44
CA SER A 165 -5.46 3.94 28.58
C SER A 165 -4.93 4.39 27.21
N VAL A 166 -4.82 3.47 26.23
CA VAL A 166 -4.42 3.81 24.85
C VAL A 166 -5.45 4.71 24.19
N LYS A 167 -6.76 4.40 24.31
CA LYS A 167 -7.83 5.22 23.74
C LYS A 167 -7.79 6.67 24.26
N GLU A 168 -7.71 6.84 25.58
CA GLU A 168 -7.67 8.18 26.19
C GLU A 168 -6.39 8.93 25.81
N PHE A 169 -5.26 8.23 25.72
CA PHE A 169 -4.01 8.82 25.26
C PHE A 169 -4.12 9.31 23.81
N LEU A 170 -4.64 8.49 22.90
CA LEU A 170 -4.86 8.87 21.51
C LEU A 170 -5.81 10.07 21.42
N ALA A 171 -6.94 10.05 22.13
CA ALA A 171 -7.90 11.15 22.14
C ALA A 171 -7.30 12.46 22.69
N CYS A 172 -6.50 12.37 23.76
CA CYS A 172 -5.78 13.51 24.31
C CYS A 172 -4.81 14.08 23.28
N ARG A 173 -3.98 13.23 22.69
CA ARG A 173 -2.95 13.64 21.73
C ARG A 173 -3.52 14.20 20.44
N THR A 174 -4.52 13.54 19.85
CA THR A 174 -5.24 14.06 18.68
C THR A 174 -5.73 15.48 18.93
N ARG A 175 -6.32 15.76 20.09
CA ARG A 175 -6.78 17.12 20.44
C ARG A 175 -5.65 18.14 20.53
N VAL A 176 -4.50 17.77 21.11
CA VAL A 176 -3.31 18.64 21.17
C VAL A 176 -2.85 18.99 19.76
N GLU A 177 -2.80 18.01 18.87
CA GLU A 177 -2.40 18.18 17.47
C GLU A 177 -3.39 19.08 16.72
N ILE A 178 -4.71 18.88 16.91
CA ILE A 178 -5.76 19.75 16.34
C ILE A 178 -5.58 21.19 16.81
N ASN A 179 -5.42 21.39 18.11
CA ASN A 179 -5.31 22.72 18.70
C ASN A 179 -4.07 23.49 18.23
N HIS A 180 -2.96 22.79 17.94
CA HIS A 180 -1.69 23.42 17.58
C HIS A 180 -1.48 23.54 16.08
N CYS A 181 -1.86 22.53 15.31
CA CYS A 181 -1.55 22.42 13.89
C CYS A 181 -2.75 22.17 12.98
N GLY A 182 -3.97 22.19 13.53
CA GLY A 182 -5.22 22.05 12.79
C GLY A 182 -5.70 20.60 12.66
N GLU A 183 -6.93 20.43 12.15
CA GLU A 183 -7.64 19.15 12.09
C GLU A 183 -6.83 18.04 11.40
N LEU A 184 -6.18 18.35 10.28
CA LEU A 184 -5.35 17.39 9.54
C LEU A 184 -4.15 16.86 10.34
N ALA A 185 -3.58 17.64 11.26
CA ALA A 185 -2.52 17.16 12.14
C ALA A 185 -3.08 16.19 13.19
N GLY A 186 -4.26 16.48 13.72
CA GLY A 186 -5.03 15.58 14.57
C GLY A 186 -5.30 14.24 13.90
N ASP A 187 -5.88 14.28 12.71
CA ASP A 187 -6.21 13.10 11.92
C ASP A 187 -4.95 12.29 11.59
N LEU A 188 -3.88 12.95 11.14
CA LEU A 188 -2.59 12.32 10.91
C LEU A 188 -2.10 11.55 12.14
N TYR A 189 -2.01 12.22 13.29
CA TYR A 189 -1.52 11.60 14.51
C TYR A 189 -2.40 10.41 14.90
N CYS A 190 -3.72 10.62 14.87
CA CYS A 190 -4.69 9.60 15.24
C CYS A 190 -4.51 8.34 14.39
N ASN A 191 -4.54 8.46 13.06
CA ASN A 191 -4.44 7.30 12.15
C ASN A 191 -3.08 6.62 12.22
N MET A 192 -2.00 7.39 12.32
CA MET A 192 -0.64 6.86 12.41
C MET A 192 -0.47 5.94 13.63
N TYR A 193 -0.99 6.36 14.78
CA TYR A 193 -0.88 5.57 16.00
C TYR A 193 -2.00 4.55 16.18
N GLU A 194 -3.24 4.81 15.73
CA GLU A 194 -4.31 3.81 15.68
C GLU A 194 -3.86 2.59 14.87
N HIS A 195 -3.27 2.82 13.69
CA HIS A 195 -2.72 1.75 12.86
C HIS A 195 -1.70 0.91 13.62
N ALA A 196 -0.76 1.55 14.31
CA ALA A 196 0.29 0.86 15.05
C ALA A 196 -0.25 0.14 16.30
N TYR A 197 -1.21 0.73 17.02
CA TYR A 197 -1.82 0.14 18.20
C TYR A 197 -2.75 -1.04 17.86
N ASN A 198 -3.53 -0.97 16.78
CA ASN A 198 -4.47 -2.05 16.38
C ASN A 198 -3.73 -3.37 16.11
N GLN A 199 -2.50 -3.29 15.63
CA GLN A 199 -1.69 -4.48 15.38
C GLN A 199 -1.25 -5.22 16.65
N LYS A 200 -0.94 -4.51 17.74
CA LYS A 200 -0.60 -5.15 19.04
C LYS A 200 -1.84 -5.51 19.83
N TYR A 201 -2.80 -4.62 19.83
CA TYR A 201 -3.99 -4.71 20.66
C TYR A 201 -5.20 -5.08 19.80
N SER A 202 -5.09 -6.12 18.98
CA SER A 202 -6.20 -6.59 18.14
C SER A 202 -7.45 -6.96 18.96
N SER A 203 -7.27 -7.32 20.24
CA SER A 203 -8.38 -7.50 21.19
C SER A 203 -9.13 -6.21 21.57
N CYS A 204 -8.58 -5.05 21.23
CA CYS A 204 -9.15 -3.72 21.45
C CYS A 204 -9.81 -3.13 20.19
N ASP A 205 -9.84 -3.81 19.03
CA ASP A 205 -10.29 -3.25 17.73
C ASP A 205 -11.65 -2.53 17.76
N THR A 206 -12.60 -2.95 18.61
CA THR A 206 -13.92 -2.31 18.74
C THR A 206 -13.99 -1.21 19.80
N LYS A 207 -12.90 -1.02 20.55
CA LYS A 207 -12.81 -0.12 21.72
C LYS A 207 -11.81 1.01 21.51
N MET A 208 -10.98 0.94 20.47
CA MET A 208 -10.04 1.98 20.08
C MET A 208 -10.77 3.24 19.62
N LEU A 209 -10.07 4.36 19.64
CA LEU A 209 -10.57 5.62 19.09
C LEU A 209 -10.67 5.47 17.58
N ILE A 210 -11.87 5.61 17.02
CA ILE A 210 -12.06 5.69 15.56
C ILE A 210 -11.51 7.04 15.12
N CYS A 211 -10.42 7.03 14.37
CA CYS A 211 -9.82 8.23 13.82
C CYS A 211 -10.55 8.65 12.53
N SER A 212 -10.83 9.94 12.39
CA SER A 212 -11.24 10.52 11.11
C SER A 212 -10.12 10.30 10.09
N GLN A 213 -10.44 9.75 8.92
CA GLN A 213 -9.47 9.63 7.83
C GLN A 213 -9.08 11.04 7.38
N PRO A 214 -7.79 11.44 7.43
CA PRO A 214 -7.40 12.77 7.03
C PRO A 214 -7.69 12.94 5.54
N ASN A 215 -8.53 13.91 5.22
CA ASN A 215 -8.91 14.17 3.85
C ASN A 215 -7.83 15.01 3.15
N PHE A 216 -6.67 14.39 2.87
CA PHE A 216 -5.58 15.00 2.11
C PHE A 216 -5.96 15.02 0.61
N ARG A 217 -6.95 15.85 0.24
CA ARG A 217 -7.54 15.97 -1.11
C ARG A 217 -8.19 14.70 -1.70
N GLU A 218 -9.20 14.17 -1.03
CA GLU A 218 -10.21 13.33 -1.67
C GLU A 218 -11.57 14.05 -1.68
N VAL A 219 -12.22 14.04 -2.83
CA VAL A 219 -13.65 14.33 -2.91
C VAL A 219 -14.35 13.18 -2.20
N GLY A 220 -14.52 13.32 -0.88
CA GLY A 220 -15.03 12.25 -0.02
C GLY A 220 -16.42 11.83 -0.44
N CYS A 221 -16.64 10.52 -0.50
CA CYS A 221 -17.97 9.95 -0.68
C CYS A 221 -18.80 10.19 0.58
N GLU A 222 -20.00 10.75 0.46
CA GLU A 222 -20.89 10.87 1.61
C GLU A 222 -21.34 9.48 2.08
N SER A 223 -21.55 9.32 3.40
CA SER A 223 -22.03 8.04 3.95
C SER A 223 -23.37 7.59 3.37
N SER A 224 -24.16 8.53 2.83
CA SER A 224 -25.40 8.28 2.10
C SER A 224 -25.19 7.42 0.84
N SER A 225 -23.99 7.43 0.25
CA SER A 225 -23.64 6.66 -0.94
C SER A 225 -23.17 5.22 -0.64
N TYR A 226 -22.89 4.88 0.62
CA TYR A 226 -22.25 3.61 0.99
C TYR A 226 -23.13 2.40 0.67
N ASP A 227 -24.44 2.50 0.91
CA ASP A 227 -25.40 1.43 0.59
C ASP A 227 -25.45 1.13 -0.91
N LYS A 228 -25.41 2.18 -1.73
CA LYS A 228 -25.39 2.05 -3.19
C LYS A 228 -24.11 1.37 -3.66
N VAL A 229 -22.95 1.85 -3.20
CA VAL A 229 -21.64 1.29 -3.55
C VAL A 229 -21.58 -0.19 -3.14
N THR A 230 -22.01 -0.51 -1.92
CA THR A 230 -22.07 -1.90 -1.41
C THR A 230 -22.92 -2.80 -2.29
N LYS A 231 -24.14 -2.36 -2.63
CA LYS A 231 -25.05 -3.11 -3.51
C LYS A 231 -24.48 -3.32 -4.90
N CYS A 232 -23.81 -2.32 -5.47
CA CYS A 232 -23.19 -2.43 -6.79
C CYS A 232 -22.02 -3.41 -6.79
N TYR A 233 -21.19 -3.39 -5.75
CA TYR A 233 -20.11 -4.37 -5.59
C TYR A 233 -20.65 -5.78 -5.36
N ASP A 234 -21.73 -5.96 -4.61
CA ASP A 234 -22.35 -7.28 -4.41
C ASP A 234 -22.86 -7.88 -5.75
N GLN A 235 -23.51 -7.06 -6.58
CA GLN A 235 -23.91 -7.45 -7.93
C GLN A 235 -22.71 -7.79 -8.81
N TYR A 236 -21.66 -6.97 -8.77
CA TYR A 236 -20.42 -7.23 -9.49
C TYR A 236 -19.77 -8.55 -9.08
N LEU A 237 -19.64 -8.80 -7.77
CA LEU A 237 -19.04 -10.01 -7.21
C LEU A 237 -19.84 -11.28 -7.50
N THR A 238 -21.17 -11.18 -7.56
CA THR A 238 -22.06 -12.31 -7.87
C THR A 238 -21.73 -12.93 -9.23
N ASN A 239 -21.27 -12.13 -10.20
CA ASN A 239 -20.84 -12.64 -11.52
C ASN A 239 -19.61 -13.56 -11.44
N TYR A 240 -18.87 -13.51 -10.34
CA TYR A 240 -17.70 -14.34 -10.06
C TYR A 240 -17.96 -15.34 -8.93
N TYR A 241 -19.24 -15.64 -8.62
CA TYR A 241 -19.62 -16.52 -7.51
C TYR A 241 -19.04 -16.08 -6.16
N GLN A 242 -18.87 -14.76 -6.00
CA GLN A 242 -18.52 -14.11 -4.75
C GLN A 242 -19.68 -13.23 -4.30
N SER A 243 -19.66 -12.78 -3.05
CA SER A 243 -20.62 -11.80 -2.54
C SER A 243 -19.90 -10.85 -1.58
N VAL A 244 -20.53 -9.74 -1.27
CA VAL A 244 -20.17 -8.99 -0.07
C VAL A 244 -20.57 -9.84 1.14
N GLU A 245 -19.65 -10.03 2.08
CA GLU A 245 -19.86 -10.83 3.28
C GLU A 245 -20.69 -10.05 4.32
N THR A 246 -21.10 -10.73 5.39
CA THR A 246 -21.80 -10.07 6.50
C THR A 246 -20.95 -8.94 7.06
N ASN A 247 -21.57 -7.81 7.41
CA ASN A 247 -20.92 -6.55 7.82
C ASN A 247 -20.29 -5.72 6.68
N ALA A 248 -20.74 -5.95 5.44
CA ALA A 248 -20.28 -5.25 4.26
C ALA A 248 -18.82 -5.56 3.88
N THR A 249 -18.26 -6.71 4.24
CA THR A 249 -16.84 -6.99 3.95
C THR A 249 -16.65 -7.53 2.54
N LEU A 250 -15.71 -6.98 1.75
CA LEU A 250 -15.33 -7.59 0.47
C LEU A 250 -14.55 -8.89 0.70
N PRO A 251 -14.64 -9.88 -0.21
CA PRO A 251 -13.73 -11.02 -0.17
C PRO A 251 -12.28 -10.53 -0.28
N SER A 252 -11.31 -11.28 0.25
CA SER A 252 -9.91 -10.93 0.04
C SER A 252 -9.60 -10.80 -1.46
N TYR A 253 -8.73 -9.88 -1.84
CA TYR A 253 -8.44 -9.62 -3.25
C TYR A 253 -7.97 -10.89 -3.96
N THR A 254 -7.16 -11.71 -3.28
CA THR A 254 -6.70 -13.01 -3.77
C THR A 254 -7.86 -13.97 -4.08
N LYS A 255 -8.92 -13.99 -3.26
CA LYS A 255 -10.12 -14.82 -3.50
C LYS A 255 -10.84 -14.36 -4.77
N LEU A 256 -11.01 -13.05 -4.96
CA LEU A 256 -11.60 -12.49 -6.18
C LEU A 256 -10.75 -12.78 -7.42
N VAL A 257 -9.43 -12.59 -7.38
CA VAL A 257 -8.54 -12.87 -8.52
C VAL A 257 -8.63 -14.34 -8.95
N ARG A 258 -8.66 -15.28 -8.00
CA ARG A 258 -8.87 -16.71 -8.28
C ARG A 258 -10.22 -16.96 -8.97
N ALA A 259 -11.28 -16.35 -8.47
CA ALA A 259 -12.62 -16.48 -9.04
C ALA A 259 -12.72 -15.92 -10.46
N LYS A 260 -12.16 -14.72 -10.71
CA LYS A 260 -12.07 -14.13 -12.06
C LYS A 260 -11.28 -15.02 -13.02
N GLY A 261 -10.26 -15.71 -12.52
CA GLY A 261 -9.51 -16.66 -13.32
C GLY A 261 -10.24 -17.94 -13.67
N ALA A 262 -11.02 -18.49 -12.73
CA ALA A 262 -11.93 -19.59 -13.04
C ALA A 262 -12.96 -19.15 -14.10
N PHE A 263 -13.50 -17.94 -13.95
CA PHE A 263 -14.42 -17.34 -14.93
C PHE A 263 -13.81 -17.25 -16.34
N LYS A 264 -12.56 -16.79 -16.45
CA LYS A 264 -11.82 -16.74 -17.72
C LYS A 264 -11.68 -18.12 -18.37
N LYS A 265 -11.29 -19.14 -17.59
CA LYS A 265 -11.15 -20.53 -18.08
C LYS A 265 -12.48 -21.09 -18.59
N LEU A 266 -13.59 -20.76 -17.93
CA LEU A 266 -14.93 -21.22 -18.32
C LEU A 266 -15.46 -20.55 -19.59
N HIS A 267 -14.99 -19.34 -19.92
CA HIS A 267 -15.55 -18.54 -21.02
C HIS A 267 -14.60 -18.33 -22.20
N LEU A 268 -13.34 -18.76 -22.08
CA LEU A 268 -12.34 -18.79 -23.16
C LEU A 268 -12.31 -17.46 -23.94
N THR A 269 -12.53 -17.52 -25.26
CA THR A 269 -12.49 -16.37 -26.17
C THR A 269 -13.57 -15.31 -25.90
N THR A 270 -14.64 -15.66 -25.17
CA THR A 270 -15.70 -14.71 -24.79
C THR A 270 -15.49 -14.06 -23.43
N ALA A 271 -14.42 -14.44 -22.70
CA ALA A 271 -14.19 -13.97 -21.34
C ALA A 271 -14.03 -12.45 -21.28
N VAL A 272 -13.29 -11.84 -22.23
CA VAL A 272 -13.06 -10.39 -22.27
C VAL A 272 -14.38 -9.63 -22.43
N ASP A 273 -15.20 -10.00 -23.41
CA ASP A 273 -16.50 -9.34 -23.66
C ASP A 273 -17.40 -9.42 -22.41
N LYS A 274 -17.44 -10.58 -21.76
CA LYS A 274 -18.24 -10.77 -20.55
C LYS A 274 -17.69 -9.99 -19.36
N MET A 275 -16.37 -9.99 -19.14
CA MET A 275 -15.75 -9.20 -18.07
C MET A 275 -16.00 -7.71 -18.27
N CYS A 276 -15.87 -7.21 -19.50
CA CYS A 276 -16.14 -5.81 -19.80
C CYS A 276 -17.62 -5.45 -19.65
N LYS A 277 -18.54 -6.38 -19.97
CA LYS A 277 -19.97 -6.20 -19.66
C LYS A 277 -20.22 -6.15 -18.14
N ILE A 278 -19.61 -7.04 -17.37
CA ILE A 278 -19.73 -7.06 -15.90
C ILE A 278 -19.20 -5.74 -15.30
N HIS A 279 -18.04 -5.27 -15.76
CA HIS A 279 -17.45 -4.02 -15.29
C HIS A 279 -18.27 -2.79 -15.71
N SER A 280 -18.79 -2.76 -16.94
CA SER A 280 -19.69 -1.69 -17.40
C SER A 280 -20.98 -1.64 -16.57
N ASN A 281 -21.51 -2.80 -16.17
CA ASN A 281 -22.65 -2.87 -15.26
C ASN A 281 -22.32 -2.33 -13.86
N LEU A 282 -21.10 -2.55 -13.36
CA LEU A 282 -20.63 -1.96 -12.10
C LEU A 282 -20.59 -0.44 -12.19
N ILE A 283 -19.93 0.13 -13.22
CA ILE A 283 -19.88 1.59 -13.43
C ILE A 283 -21.29 2.18 -13.55
N SER A 284 -22.16 1.56 -14.35
CA SER A 284 -23.55 2.00 -14.54
C SER A 284 -24.34 1.97 -13.23
N CYS A 285 -24.14 0.94 -12.41
CA CYS A 285 -24.76 0.85 -11.09
C CYS A 285 -24.26 1.96 -10.15
N LEU A 286 -22.95 2.22 -10.15
CA LEU A 286 -22.33 3.26 -9.33
C LEU A 286 -22.84 4.66 -9.71
N GLY A 287 -22.93 4.99 -11.00
CA GLY A 287 -23.33 6.32 -11.44
C GLY A 287 -22.32 7.39 -11.02
N ASP A 288 -22.77 8.46 -10.37
CA ASP A 288 -21.91 9.56 -9.89
C ASP A 288 -20.97 9.13 -8.75
N GLU A 289 -21.33 8.06 -8.05
CA GLU A 289 -20.64 7.45 -6.92
C GLU A 289 -19.45 6.60 -7.40
N VAL A 290 -19.15 6.63 -8.70
CA VAL A 290 -17.85 6.17 -9.22
C VAL A 290 -16.69 6.96 -8.60
N ALA A 291 -16.93 8.22 -8.23
CA ALA A 291 -15.94 9.03 -7.50
C ALA A 291 -15.61 8.46 -6.11
N CYS A 292 -16.46 7.58 -5.57
CA CYS A 292 -16.25 6.90 -4.29
C CYS A 292 -15.26 5.73 -4.37
N ILE A 293 -14.78 5.36 -5.56
CA ILE A 293 -13.86 4.22 -5.69
C ILE A 293 -12.42 4.68 -5.44
N THR A 294 -12.15 5.03 -4.18
CA THR A 294 -10.84 5.42 -3.66
C THR A 294 -10.37 4.45 -2.57
N ASP A 295 -9.08 4.50 -2.23
CA ASP A 295 -8.51 3.59 -1.23
C ASP A 295 -9.14 3.78 0.15
N SER A 296 -9.26 5.04 0.61
CA SER A 296 -9.89 5.35 1.89
C SER A 296 -11.36 4.96 1.95
N THR A 297 -12.10 5.17 0.85
CA THR A 297 -13.53 4.92 0.79
C THR A 297 -13.82 3.42 0.71
N ILE A 298 -13.07 2.66 -0.09
CA ILE A 298 -13.21 1.20 -0.14
C ILE A 298 -12.87 0.58 1.22
N GLN A 299 -11.80 1.04 1.89
CA GLN A 299 -11.46 0.60 3.23
C GLN A 299 -12.59 0.91 4.24
N SER A 300 -13.19 2.10 4.15
CA SER A 300 -14.25 2.54 5.06
C SER A 300 -15.58 1.82 4.85
N ILE A 301 -16.02 1.67 3.60
CA ILE A 301 -17.28 0.99 3.24
C ILE A 301 -17.16 -0.50 3.54
N PHE A 302 -16.05 -1.11 3.12
CA PHE A 302 -15.93 -2.55 3.08
C PHE A 302 -15.06 -3.17 4.19
N LYS A 303 -14.56 -2.36 5.12
CA LYS A 303 -13.77 -2.81 6.28
C LYS A 303 -12.64 -3.78 5.92
N VAL A 304 -12.07 -3.62 4.74
CA VAL A 304 -10.93 -4.41 4.26
C VAL A 304 -9.62 -3.81 4.76
N ASN A 305 -8.55 -4.59 4.75
CA ASN A 305 -7.22 -4.03 5.00
C ASN A 305 -6.79 -3.10 3.85
N GLU A 306 -5.85 -2.21 4.14
CA GLU A 306 -5.31 -1.22 3.20
C GLU A 306 -4.82 -1.85 1.89
N ASN A 307 -4.16 -3.01 1.96
CA ASN A 307 -3.62 -3.65 0.77
C ASN A 307 -4.73 -4.18 -0.16
N ASP A 308 -5.76 -4.83 0.40
CA ASP A 308 -6.93 -5.26 -0.37
C ASP A 308 -7.63 -4.04 -0.99
N SER A 309 -7.80 -2.96 -0.22
CA SER A 309 -8.42 -1.73 -0.71
C SER A 309 -7.69 -1.14 -1.93
N LYS A 310 -6.37 -0.93 -1.84
CA LYS A 310 -5.53 -0.50 -2.97
C LYS A 310 -5.65 -1.42 -4.18
N ASN A 311 -5.71 -2.73 -3.95
CA ASN A 311 -5.85 -3.72 -5.03
C ASN A 311 -7.24 -3.67 -5.68
N TYR A 312 -8.30 -3.39 -4.93
CA TYR A 312 -9.65 -3.19 -5.45
C TYR A 312 -9.76 -1.93 -6.29
N VAL A 313 -9.18 -0.80 -5.84
CA VAL A 313 -9.13 0.45 -6.61
C VAL A 313 -8.28 0.26 -7.87
N THR A 314 -7.12 -0.38 -7.75
CA THR A 314 -6.27 -0.73 -8.90
C THR A 314 -7.06 -1.55 -9.93
N LEU A 315 -7.76 -2.60 -9.47
CA LEU A 315 -8.55 -3.45 -10.33
C LEU A 315 -9.63 -2.63 -11.05
N PHE A 316 -10.37 -1.81 -10.30
CA PHE A 316 -11.42 -0.95 -10.85
C PHE A 316 -10.88 -0.07 -11.99
N VAL A 317 -9.82 0.70 -11.75
CA VAL A 317 -9.23 1.61 -12.74
C VAL A 317 -8.62 0.86 -13.92
N SER A 318 -8.00 -0.30 -13.67
CA SER A 318 -7.43 -1.14 -14.73
C SER A 318 -8.51 -1.67 -15.68
N GLU A 319 -9.65 -2.10 -15.13
CA GLU A 319 -10.76 -2.65 -15.90
C GLU A 319 -11.52 -1.56 -16.65
N GLU A 320 -11.67 -0.38 -16.05
CA GLU A 320 -12.25 0.77 -16.74
C GLU A 320 -11.40 1.12 -17.96
N PHE A 321 -10.07 1.18 -17.80
CA PHE A 321 -9.17 1.46 -18.91
C PHE A 321 -9.29 0.40 -20.01
N GLN A 322 -9.20 -0.88 -19.64
CA GLN A 322 -9.27 -2.02 -20.57
C GLN A 322 -10.59 -2.08 -21.34
N CYS A 323 -11.71 -1.80 -20.67
CA CYS A 323 -13.04 -2.04 -21.23
C CYS A 323 -13.69 -0.81 -21.86
N ARG A 324 -13.24 0.41 -21.52
CA ARG A 324 -13.84 1.65 -22.03
C ARG A 324 -12.90 2.45 -22.92
N THR A 325 -11.61 2.50 -22.59
CA THR A 325 -10.66 3.39 -23.29
C THR A 325 -10.17 2.77 -24.59
N ASP A 326 -9.80 1.49 -24.59
CA ASP A 326 -9.39 0.78 -25.81
C ASP A 326 -9.82 -0.70 -25.81
N PRO A 327 -11.14 -0.97 -25.85
CA PRO A 327 -11.67 -2.33 -25.76
C PRO A 327 -11.30 -3.20 -26.97
N VAL A 328 -11.15 -2.60 -28.15
CA VAL A 328 -10.81 -3.32 -29.37
C VAL A 328 -9.37 -3.81 -29.31
N PHE A 329 -8.42 -2.95 -28.92
CA PHE A 329 -7.03 -3.37 -28.73
C PHE A 329 -6.93 -4.45 -27.66
N PHE A 330 -7.53 -4.21 -26.48
CA PHE A 330 -7.46 -5.15 -25.36
C PHE A 330 -7.99 -6.53 -25.75
N LYS A 331 -9.15 -6.59 -26.42
CA LYS A 331 -9.74 -7.83 -26.91
C LYS A 331 -8.84 -8.56 -27.90
N ASN A 332 -8.33 -7.84 -28.91
CA ASN A 332 -7.53 -8.44 -29.96
C ASN A 332 -6.15 -8.90 -29.47
N ASN A 333 -5.64 -8.31 -28.39
CA ASN A 333 -4.30 -8.59 -27.86
C ASN A 333 -4.32 -9.31 -26.50
N TYR A 334 -5.50 -9.70 -26.00
CA TYR A 334 -5.67 -10.27 -24.66
C TYR A 334 -4.74 -11.46 -24.39
N LEU A 335 -4.67 -12.42 -25.31
CA LEU A 335 -3.81 -13.60 -25.16
C LEU A 335 -2.33 -13.24 -25.14
N CYS A 336 -1.92 -12.24 -25.93
CA CYS A 336 -0.54 -11.76 -25.90
C CYS A 336 -0.24 -11.09 -24.56
N LEU A 337 -1.10 -10.17 -24.12
CA LEU A 337 -0.94 -9.47 -22.84
C LEU A 337 -0.94 -10.44 -21.65
N GLU A 338 -1.78 -11.49 -21.68
CA GLU A 338 -1.79 -12.54 -20.67
C GLU A 338 -0.49 -13.36 -20.68
N LYS A 339 0.00 -13.76 -21.86
CA LYS A 339 1.29 -14.44 -22.00
C LYS A 339 2.46 -13.55 -21.57
N ALA A 340 2.45 -12.29 -21.99
CA ALA A 340 3.43 -11.29 -21.60
C ALA A 340 3.43 -11.17 -20.08
N ASN A 341 2.28 -11.11 -19.44
CA ASN A 341 2.16 -11.12 -17.99
C ASN A 341 2.74 -12.40 -17.34
N ASN A 342 2.54 -13.57 -17.93
CA ASN A 342 3.14 -14.81 -17.43
C ASN A 342 4.67 -14.80 -17.52
N VAL A 343 5.23 -14.29 -18.63
CA VAL A 343 6.67 -14.09 -18.81
C VAL A 343 7.19 -12.96 -17.93
N LEU A 344 6.38 -11.92 -17.75
CA LEU A 344 6.64 -10.82 -16.85
C LEU A 344 6.71 -11.35 -15.43
N ASN A 345 5.92 -12.31 -14.96
CA ASN A 345 6.15 -12.84 -13.61
C ASN A 345 7.55 -13.45 -13.38
N LEU A 346 8.32 -13.73 -14.44
CA LEU A 346 9.73 -14.12 -14.36
C LEU A 346 10.71 -12.96 -14.66
N ARG A 347 10.27 -11.87 -15.32
CA ARG A 347 11.09 -10.70 -15.72
C ARG A 347 10.74 -9.39 -15.00
N SER A 348 9.57 -9.33 -14.37
CA SER A 348 8.97 -8.19 -13.68
C SER A 348 9.68 -7.94 -12.37
N ASP A 349 10.32 -8.96 -11.79
CA ASP A 349 11.28 -8.81 -10.71
C ASP A 349 12.28 -7.71 -11.05
N LYS A 350 12.77 -7.63 -12.30
CA LYS A 350 13.66 -6.54 -12.72
C LYS A 350 13.00 -5.16 -12.68
N CYS A 351 11.78 -5.01 -13.20
CA CYS A 351 11.09 -3.71 -13.17
C CYS A 351 10.69 -3.33 -11.74
N VAL A 352 10.21 -4.28 -10.94
CA VAL A 352 9.85 -4.10 -9.54
C VAL A 352 11.08 -3.76 -8.71
N ASP A 353 12.20 -4.45 -8.92
CA ASP A 353 13.49 -4.15 -8.28
C ASP A 353 14.05 -2.81 -8.73
N THR A 354 13.89 -2.45 -10.00
CA THR A 354 14.27 -1.12 -10.50
C THR A 354 13.42 -0.06 -9.82
N ARG A 355 12.09 -0.21 -9.79
CA ARG A 355 11.17 0.71 -9.09
C ARG A 355 11.57 0.86 -7.63
N ARG A 356 11.76 -0.27 -6.96
CA ARG A 356 12.20 -0.38 -5.58
C ARG A 356 13.49 0.41 -5.34
N ASN A 357 14.51 0.19 -6.17
CA ASN A 357 15.77 0.93 -6.11
C ASN A 357 15.62 2.42 -6.47
N ASP A 358 14.70 2.76 -7.36
CA ASP A 358 14.47 4.13 -7.81
C ASP A 358 13.67 4.93 -6.79
N ILE A 359 12.75 4.30 -6.05
CA ILE A 359 12.03 4.95 -4.96
C ILE A 359 13.04 5.57 -3.98
N ILE A 360 14.11 4.83 -3.73
CA ILE A 360 15.23 5.20 -2.88
C ILE A 360 16.07 6.31 -3.50
N LYS A 361 16.41 6.18 -4.79
CA LYS A 361 17.38 7.07 -5.45
C LYS A 361 16.78 8.39 -5.93
N VAL A 362 15.58 8.34 -6.49
CA VAL A 362 14.94 9.43 -7.24
C VAL A 362 13.55 9.80 -6.71
N GLY A 363 13.08 9.13 -5.67
CA GLY A 363 11.79 9.39 -5.02
C GLY A 363 10.60 8.68 -5.68
N LEU A 364 9.47 8.66 -4.97
CA LEU A 364 8.29 7.85 -5.30
C LEU A 364 7.77 8.09 -6.73
N CYS A 365 7.48 9.34 -7.10
CA CYS A 365 6.89 9.64 -8.41
C CYS A 365 7.82 9.25 -9.57
N LYS A 366 9.11 9.60 -9.48
CA LYS A 366 10.06 9.29 -10.56
C LYS A 366 10.32 7.78 -10.67
N ALA A 367 10.31 7.07 -9.55
CA ALA A 367 10.40 5.61 -9.55
C ALA A 367 9.21 4.94 -10.25
N HIS A 368 7.99 5.45 -10.05
CA HIS A 368 6.82 4.97 -10.77
C HIS A 368 6.89 5.30 -12.26
N VAL A 369 7.39 6.48 -12.65
CA VAL A 369 7.66 6.81 -14.06
C VAL A 369 8.63 5.80 -14.68
N ASN A 370 9.72 5.49 -13.99
CA ASN A 370 10.71 4.52 -14.48
C ASN A 370 10.13 3.09 -14.55
N TYR A 371 9.28 2.73 -13.58
CA TYR A 371 8.55 1.46 -13.59
C TYR A 371 7.61 1.33 -14.79
N ILE A 372 6.79 2.35 -15.04
CA ILE A 372 5.86 2.41 -16.18
C ILE A 372 6.64 2.23 -17.49
N ALA A 373 7.77 2.95 -17.64
CA ALA A 373 8.62 2.83 -18.82
C ALA A 373 9.21 1.41 -18.99
N CYS A 374 9.63 0.78 -17.89
CA CYS A 374 10.13 -0.59 -17.89
C CYS A 374 9.06 -1.60 -18.31
N VAL A 375 7.84 -1.48 -17.78
CA VAL A 375 6.71 -2.37 -18.17
C VAL A 375 6.28 -2.11 -19.61
N GLN A 376 6.30 -0.85 -20.06
CA GLN A 376 6.07 -0.49 -21.45
C GLN A 376 7.06 -1.22 -22.38
N ASP A 377 8.36 -1.14 -22.09
CA ASP A 377 9.40 -1.77 -22.92
C ASP A 377 9.19 -3.29 -23.01
N LEU A 378 8.93 -3.94 -21.88
CA LEU A 378 8.69 -5.39 -21.88
C LEU A 378 7.46 -5.78 -22.70
N ASN A 379 6.38 -4.99 -22.65
CA ASN A 379 5.20 -5.25 -23.46
C ASN A 379 5.41 -4.88 -24.94
N THR A 380 6.23 -3.89 -25.24
CA THR A 380 6.68 -3.60 -26.60
C THR A 380 7.46 -4.76 -27.20
N ASP A 381 8.37 -5.34 -26.43
CA ASP A 381 9.20 -6.47 -26.87
C ASP A 381 8.39 -7.75 -27.07
N LEU A 382 7.42 -8.02 -26.19
CA LEU A 382 6.64 -9.27 -26.20
C LEU A 382 5.42 -9.22 -27.11
N CYS A 383 4.76 -8.06 -27.21
CA CYS A 383 3.46 -7.91 -27.85
C CYS A 383 3.38 -6.73 -28.83
N GLY A 384 4.51 -6.09 -29.14
CA GLY A 384 4.59 -5.00 -30.10
C GLY A 384 4.30 -3.62 -29.52
N ALA A 385 4.59 -2.59 -30.31
CA ALA A 385 4.53 -1.18 -29.92
C ALA A 385 3.20 -0.77 -29.29
N ASP A 386 2.08 -1.24 -29.86
CA ASP A 386 0.73 -0.93 -29.36
C ASP A 386 0.47 -1.51 -27.97
N ALA A 387 0.98 -2.71 -27.67
CA ALA A 387 0.85 -3.31 -26.34
C ALA A 387 1.65 -2.53 -25.29
N GLY A 388 2.87 -2.11 -25.61
CA GLY A 388 3.63 -1.24 -24.72
C GLY A 388 2.93 0.10 -24.47
N TYR A 389 2.41 0.73 -25.52
CA TYR A 389 1.65 1.98 -25.41
C TYR A 389 0.39 1.82 -24.54
N PHE A 390 -0.38 0.76 -24.78
CA PHE A 390 -1.56 0.42 -23.99
C PHE A 390 -1.22 0.23 -22.50
N MET A 391 -0.20 -0.57 -22.21
CA MET A 391 0.22 -0.86 -20.84
C MET A 391 0.76 0.37 -20.11
N CYS A 392 1.48 1.23 -20.81
CA CYS A 392 1.94 2.51 -20.26
C CYS A 392 0.76 3.38 -19.79
N ASN A 393 -0.24 3.57 -20.66
CA ASN A 393 -1.40 4.41 -20.36
C ASN A 393 -2.27 3.81 -19.25
N MET A 394 -2.45 2.49 -19.24
CA MET A 394 -3.17 1.80 -18.17
C MET A 394 -2.49 2.00 -16.82
N LEU A 395 -1.17 1.76 -16.72
CA LEU A 395 -0.43 1.95 -15.48
C LEU A 395 -0.39 3.42 -15.05
N LYS A 396 -0.26 4.34 -16.00
CA LYS A 396 -0.36 5.78 -15.72
C LYS A 396 -1.73 6.13 -15.10
N SER A 397 -2.82 5.58 -15.62
CA SER A 397 -4.16 5.77 -15.07
C SER A 397 -4.25 5.28 -13.61
N ILE A 398 -3.80 4.04 -13.37
CA ILE A 398 -3.76 3.43 -12.04
C ILE A 398 -2.91 4.26 -11.06
N TYR A 399 -1.72 4.68 -11.45
CA TYR A 399 -0.85 5.42 -10.54
C TYR A 399 -1.29 6.87 -10.35
N THR A 400 -2.02 7.45 -11.30
CA THR A 400 -2.65 8.76 -11.09
C THR A 400 -3.80 8.68 -10.09
N SER A 401 -4.57 7.59 -10.09
CA SER A 401 -5.66 7.41 -9.13
C SER A 401 -5.16 7.09 -7.71
N ILE A 402 -4.05 6.36 -7.58
CA ILE A 402 -3.46 6.00 -6.28
C ILE A 402 -2.55 7.11 -5.74
N PHE A 403 -1.79 7.77 -6.61
CA PHE A 403 -0.79 8.79 -6.24
C PHE A 403 -1.12 10.12 -6.91
N SER A 404 -2.21 10.75 -6.49
CA SER A 404 -2.69 12.03 -7.04
C SER A 404 -1.62 13.13 -7.02
N HIS A 405 -0.77 13.16 -6.00
CA HIS A 405 0.38 14.09 -5.91
C HIS A 405 1.46 13.88 -6.98
N CYS A 406 1.47 12.73 -7.68
CA CYS A 406 2.36 12.43 -8.79
C CYS A 406 1.76 12.71 -10.17
N GLN A 407 0.50 13.17 -10.28
CA GLN A 407 -0.22 13.31 -11.55
C GLN A 407 0.57 14.09 -12.62
N ASP A 408 1.12 15.25 -12.25
CA ASP A 408 1.88 16.12 -13.17
C ASP A 408 3.30 15.60 -13.49
N LYS A 409 3.72 14.50 -12.85
CA LYS A 409 5.04 13.90 -13.02
C LYS A 409 5.01 12.70 -13.96
N PHE A 410 3.85 12.12 -14.22
CA PHE A 410 3.73 10.99 -15.15
C PHE A 410 3.87 11.47 -16.59
N SER A 411 4.99 11.09 -17.23
CA SER A 411 5.30 11.40 -18.62
C SER A 411 4.17 10.98 -19.58
N ILE A 412 4.15 11.59 -20.76
CA ILE A 412 3.28 11.13 -21.85
C ILE A 412 3.77 9.75 -22.29
N CYS A 413 2.84 8.81 -22.42
CA CYS A 413 3.12 7.51 -23.00
C CYS A 413 3.23 7.67 -24.51
N GLU A 414 4.39 7.42 -25.09
CA GLU A 414 4.61 7.50 -26.53
C GLU A 414 4.66 6.09 -27.12
N LYS A 415 4.13 5.91 -28.33
CA LYS A 415 4.23 4.64 -29.06
C LYS A 415 5.67 4.46 -29.53
N LYS A 416 6.43 3.58 -28.87
CA LYS A 416 7.82 3.28 -29.23
C LYS A 416 7.84 2.49 -30.54
N SER A 417 8.69 2.87 -31.48
CA SER A 417 8.91 2.07 -32.70
C SER A 417 9.51 0.72 -32.30
N THR A 418 8.91 -0.38 -32.75
CA THR A 418 9.49 -1.71 -32.56
C THR A 418 10.83 -1.79 -33.29
N LYS A 419 11.92 -2.08 -32.57
CA LYS A 419 13.08 -2.70 -33.22
C LYS A 419 12.62 -4.11 -33.60
N HIS A 420 12.56 -4.42 -34.88
CA HIS A 420 12.27 -5.79 -35.35
C HIS A 420 13.27 -6.76 -34.70
N PHE A 421 12.83 -7.48 -33.66
CA PHE A 421 13.50 -8.69 -33.22
C PHE A 421 13.06 -9.81 -34.14
N VAL A 422 13.82 -10.01 -35.20
CA VAL A 422 13.70 -11.18 -36.08
C VAL A 422 14.28 -12.36 -35.31
N GLY A 423 13.43 -13.27 -34.82
CA GLY A 423 13.87 -14.58 -34.35
C GLY A 423 13.28 -15.07 -33.03
N LEU A 424 11.98 -15.35 -32.99
CA LEU A 424 11.35 -16.29 -32.04
C LEU A 424 10.10 -16.94 -32.67
N GLU A 425 10.13 -17.26 -33.96
CA GLU A 425 9.22 -18.24 -34.54
C GLU A 425 9.94 -19.59 -34.52
N GLU A 426 9.23 -20.65 -34.15
CA GLU A 426 9.71 -22.04 -33.97
C GLU A 426 10.36 -22.35 -32.61
N GLU A 427 9.54 -22.64 -31.58
CA GLU A 427 9.79 -23.72 -30.60
C GLU A 427 8.76 -23.80 -29.45
N TRP A 428 7.46 -23.51 -29.64
CA TRP A 428 6.47 -23.79 -28.59
C TRP A 428 5.10 -24.19 -29.17
N ILE A 429 4.97 -25.47 -29.53
CA ILE A 429 3.68 -26.19 -29.59
C ILE A 429 3.65 -27.16 -28.41
#